data_AF-A0A1B7MTZ6-F1
#
_entry.id   AF-A0A1B7MTZ6-F1
#
_cell.length_a   1.000
_cell.length_b   1.000
_cell.length_c   1.000
_cell.angle_alpha   90.00
_cell.angle_beta   90.00
_cell.angle_gamma   90.00
#
_symmetry.space_group_name_H-M   'P 1'
#
loop_
_entity.id
_entity.type
_entity.pdbx_description
1 polymer ?
#
loop_
_entity_poly.entity_id
_entity_poly.type
_entity_poly.pdbx_seq_one_letter_code
_entity_poly.pdbx_strand_id
1 'polypeptide(L)'
;MTVRHPLAIFVIHARLFFMDIPLTWFDTTSKDGRAIPWSAWGPQSSRCFPQVLDMPFLSSVDYGFGVGGSRIMRVVVDRMHMTDFNPSAVARGIGKVVREPTTFPTSMYSFTQDVTTYLPYMEVVNNDRNFTGFLEDIILDEEKVVIFIQDYEDDQVMDVEIIDM
;
A
#
# COMPACT_ATOMS: atom_id res chain seq x y z
N MET A 1 21.67 4.68 -19.87
CA MET A 1 20.19 4.58 -19.91
C MET A 1 19.79 3.70 -18.75
N THR A 2 19.42 4.30 -17.62
CA THR A 2 19.04 3.57 -16.40
C THR A 2 17.57 3.23 -16.53
N VAL A 3 17.24 1.96 -16.72
CA VAL A 3 15.85 1.49 -16.73
C VAL A 3 15.36 1.59 -15.28
N ARG A 4 14.53 2.59 -14.98
CA ARG A 4 13.82 2.68 -13.70
C ARG A 4 12.68 1.69 -13.74
N HIS A 5 12.74 0.66 -12.90
CA HIS A 5 11.64 -0.29 -12.74
C HIS A 5 10.59 0.32 -11.80
N PRO A 6 9.28 0.22 -12.11
CA PRO A 6 8.24 0.55 -11.15
C PRO A 6 8.39 -0.31 -9.90
N LEU A 7 8.48 0.32 -8.73
CA LEU A 7 8.42 -0.38 -7.46
C LEU A 7 6.95 -0.62 -7.13
N ALA A 8 6.57 -1.87 -6.91
CA ALA A 8 5.24 -2.20 -6.40
C ALA A 8 5.34 -2.43 -4.90
N ILE A 9 4.44 -1.84 -4.11
CA ILE A 9 4.36 -2.14 -2.68
C ILE A 9 3.37 -3.28 -2.48
N PHE A 10 3.85 -4.34 -1.85
CA PHE A 10 3.05 -5.47 -1.42
C PHE A 10 2.67 -5.32 0.04
N VAL A 11 1.38 -5.30 0.30
CA VAL A 11 0.88 -5.41 1.68
C VAL A 11 0.23 -6.77 1.85
N ILE A 12 0.71 -7.45 2.90
CA ILE A 12 0.33 -8.81 3.24
C ILE A 12 -0.41 -8.74 4.56
N HIS A 13 -1.60 -9.34 4.60
CA HIS A 13 -2.38 -9.46 5.82
C HIS A 13 -1.66 -10.39 6.80
N ALA A 14 -1.05 -9.79 7.84
CA ALA A 14 -0.19 -10.51 8.78
C ALA A 14 -0.91 -11.51 9.68
N ARG A 15 -2.26 -11.58 9.69
CA ARG A 15 -2.97 -12.66 10.43
C ARG A 15 -2.62 -14.06 9.94
N LEU A 16 -2.06 -14.18 8.73
CA LEU A 16 -1.42 -15.41 8.27
C LEU A 16 -0.29 -15.88 9.19
N PHE A 17 0.50 -14.97 9.75
CA PHE A 17 1.62 -15.36 10.62
C PHE A 17 1.16 -15.71 12.03
N PHE A 18 -0.03 -15.28 12.46
CA PHE A 18 -0.38 -15.29 13.87
C PHE A 18 -1.66 -16.04 14.25
N MET A 19 -2.71 -16.19 13.43
CA MET A 19 -3.97 -16.77 13.94
C MET A 19 -4.84 -17.60 12.98
N ASP A 20 -4.77 -17.48 11.65
CA ASP A 20 -5.80 -18.10 10.78
C ASP A 20 -5.26 -18.80 9.51
N ILE A 21 -4.12 -19.49 9.60
CA ILE A 21 -3.78 -20.48 8.57
C ILE A 21 -4.52 -21.77 8.94
N PRO A 22 -5.37 -22.34 8.07
CA PRO A 22 -5.93 -23.66 8.29
C PRO A 22 -4.79 -24.63 8.60
N LEU A 23 -4.83 -25.38 9.70
CA LEU A 23 -3.78 -26.37 10.02
C LEU A 23 -3.46 -27.27 8.81
N THR A 24 -4.46 -27.50 7.96
CA THR A 24 -4.35 -28.25 6.70
C THR A 24 -3.38 -27.67 5.66
N TRP A 25 -3.10 -26.37 5.70
CA TRP A 25 -2.05 -25.74 4.88
C TRP A 25 -0.64 -26.07 5.36
N PHE A 26 -0.47 -26.41 6.65
CA PHE A 26 0.75 -26.97 7.20
C PHE A 26 0.75 -28.51 7.18
N ASP A 27 -0.43 -29.16 7.12
CA ASP A 27 -0.56 -30.62 7.17
C ASP A 27 -0.39 -31.34 5.82
N THR A 28 -0.34 -30.64 4.68
CA THR A 28 0.08 -31.28 3.41
C THR A 28 1.59 -31.45 3.37
N THR A 29 2.06 -32.46 4.10
CA THR A 29 3.34 -33.17 3.86
C THR A 29 4.54 -32.27 3.54
N SER A 30 4.98 -31.49 4.52
CA SER A 30 6.36 -31.04 4.55
C SER A 30 7.13 -31.90 5.55
N LYS A 31 7.48 -33.13 5.13
CA LYS A 31 8.59 -33.86 5.75
C LYS A 31 9.96 -33.17 5.52
N ASP A 32 9.98 -32.08 4.72
CA ASP A 32 11.19 -31.40 4.20
C ASP A 32 11.37 -29.93 4.68
N GLY A 33 10.50 -29.37 5.51
CA GLY A 33 10.54 -27.94 5.87
C GLY A 33 10.29 -26.96 4.71
N ARG A 34 9.49 -27.33 3.70
CA ARG A 34 9.26 -26.49 2.51
C ARG A 34 8.24 -25.39 2.78
N ALA A 35 8.61 -24.15 2.44
CA ALA A 35 7.73 -22.99 2.46
C ALA A 35 6.53 -23.17 1.52
N ILE A 36 5.35 -22.70 1.92
CA ILE A 36 4.15 -22.69 1.09
C ILE A 36 4.35 -21.66 -0.04
N PRO A 37 4.18 -22.03 -1.32
CA PRO A 37 4.40 -21.11 -2.43
C PRO A 37 3.40 -19.95 -2.39
N TRP A 38 3.87 -18.73 -2.69
CA TRP A 38 3.05 -17.52 -2.75
C TRP A 38 1.78 -17.70 -3.59
N SER A 39 1.88 -18.41 -4.73
CA SER A 39 0.73 -18.66 -5.61
C SER A 39 -0.45 -19.37 -4.93
N ALA A 40 -0.22 -20.09 -3.83
CA ALA A 40 -1.26 -20.78 -3.09
C ALA A 40 -1.93 -19.92 -2.00
N TRP A 41 -1.17 -19.08 -1.27
CA TRP A 41 -1.69 -18.33 -0.11
C TRP A 41 -1.70 -16.81 -0.29
N GLY A 42 -0.76 -16.29 -1.08
CA GLY A 42 -0.46 -14.87 -1.23
C GLY A 42 -1.55 -14.05 -1.90
N PRO A 43 -2.05 -14.42 -3.10
CA PRO A 43 -3.08 -13.67 -3.82
C PRO A 43 -4.29 -13.28 -2.98
N GLN A 44 -4.82 -14.23 -2.19
CA GLN A 44 -6.01 -14.00 -1.37
C GLN A 44 -5.75 -13.17 -0.12
N SER A 45 -4.48 -13.08 0.28
CA SER A 45 -4.06 -12.50 1.55
C SER A 45 -3.20 -11.26 1.39
N SER A 46 -3.17 -10.71 0.18
CA SER A 46 -2.41 -9.52 -0.14
C SER A 46 -3.20 -8.56 -0.99
N ARG A 47 -2.76 -7.31 -0.96
CA ARG A 47 -3.10 -6.30 -1.93
C ARG A 47 -1.80 -5.66 -2.38
N CYS A 48 -1.67 -5.50 -3.69
CA CYS A 48 -0.57 -4.75 -4.28
C CYS A 48 -1.10 -3.39 -4.69
N PHE A 49 -0.31 -2.35 -4.46
CA PHE A 49 -0.58 -1.01 -4.96
C PHE A 49 0.49 -0.66 -5.98
N PRO A 50 0.09 -0.23 -7.19
CA PRO A 50 1.07 0.31 -8.10
C PRO A 50 1.61 1.59 -7.50
N GLN A 51 2.94 1.73 -7.44
CA GLN A 51 3.52 3.05 -7.51
C GLN A 51 3.32 3.48 -8.96
N VAL A 52 2.34 4.37 -9.19
CA VAL A 52 2.05 4.86 -10.53
C VAL A 52 3.26 5.66 -11.00
N LEU A 53 4.09 5.06 -11.85
CA LEU A 53 5.09 5.76 -12.66
C LEU A 53 4.39 6.32 -13.91
N ASP A 54 3.40 7.20 -13.77
CA ASP A 54 2.85 7.88 -14.95
C ASP A 54 3.80 8.99 -15.40
N MET A 55 4.79 8.57 -16.19
CA MET A 55 5.33 9.28 -17.37
C MET A 55 6.16 10.57 -17.17
N PRO A 56 6.95 10.99 -18.19
CA PRO A 56 8.38 11.17 -18.03
C PRO A 56 8.82 12.61 -18.25
N PHE A 57 8.26 13.59 -17.55
CA PHE A 57 8.81 14.96 -17.54
C PHE A 57 8.43 15.59 -16.19
N LEU A 58 9.43 15.76 -15.32
CA LEU A 58 9.36 16.13 -13.89
C LEU A 58 9.46 14.92 -12.95
N SER A 59 10.65 14.33 -12.99
CA SER A 59 11.22 13.52 -11.92
C SER A 59 11.32 14.31 -10.62
N SER A 60 10.47 14.05 -9.63
CA SER A 60 10.76 14.22 -8.17
C SER A 60 9.54 14.09 -7.25
N VAL A 61 8.34 13.69 -7.71
CA VAL A 61 7.34 13.20 -6.75
C VAL A 61 7.75 11.80 -6.34
N ASP A 62 8.62 11.69 -5.32
CA ASP A 62 8.76 10.46 -4.58
C ASP A 62 7.39 10.22 -3.92
N TYR A 63 6.65 9.26 -4.45
CA TYR A 63 5.38 8.85 -3.86
C TYR A 63 5.70 8.11 -2.57
N GLY A 64 5.79 8.86 -1.48
CA GLY A 64 5.89 8.36 -0.11
C GLY A 64 4.64 7.57 0.25
N PHE A 65 4.85 6.42 0.89
CA PHE A 65 3.79 5.63 1.48
C PHE A 65 4.06 5.52 2.97
N GLY A 66 3.05 5.83 3.77
CA GLY A 66 3.06 5.55 5.20
C GLY A 66 2.39 4.22 5.47
N VAL A 67 3.04 3.35 6.24
CA VAL A 67 2.46 2.08 6.66
C VAL A 67 2.48 2.01 8.18
N GLY A 68 1.31 1.84 8.78
CA GLY A 68 1.12 1.76 10.22
C GLY A 68 0.00 0.79 10.56
N GLY A 69 0.34 -0.30 11.26
CA GLY A 69 -0.62 -1.36 11.58
C GLY A 69 -1.30 -1.94 10.34
N SER A 70 -2.63 -1.82 10.27
CA SER A 70 -3.44 -2.25 9.12
C SER A 70 -3.67 -1.17 8.08
N ARG A 71 -3.07 0.01 8.24
CA ARG A 71 -3.34 1.19 7.41
C ARG A 71 -2.16 1.49 6.49
N ILE A 72 -2.49 1.95 5.29
CA ILE A 72 -1.57 2.55 4.34
C ILE A 72 -2.08 3.94 4.03
N MET A 73 -1.19 4.92 4.03
CA MET A 73 -1.48 6.25 3.53
C MET A 73 -0.59 6.58 2.35
N ARG A 74 -1.16 7.28 1.38
CA ARG A 74 -0.46 7.75 0.18
C ARG A 74 -1.14 9.01 -0.34
N VAL A 75 -0.39 9.84 -1.04
CA VAL A 75 -0.96 10.91 -1.85
C VAL A 75 -1.21 10.38 -3.26
N VAL A 76 -2.44 10.54 -3.75
CA VAL A 76 -2.83 10.25 -5.14
C VAL A 76 -3.19 11.56 -5.80
N VAL A 77 -2.41 11.95 -6.81
CA VAL A 77 -2.48 13.29 -7.42
C VAL A 77 -2.15 14.37 -6.38
N ASP A 78 -3.17 14.92 -5.73
CA ASP A 78 -3.09 15.97 -4.72
C ASP A 78 -3.90 15.64 -3.45
N ARG A 79 -4.44 14.42 -3.34
CA ARG A 79 -5.29 14.03 -2.21
C ARG A 79 -4.68 12.92 -1.38
N MET A 80 -4.86 13.00 -0.08
CA MET A 80 -4.47 11.92 0.83
C MET A 80 -5.51 10.79 0.77
N HIS A 81 -5.04 9.61 0.41
CA HIS A 81 -5.80 8.36 0.45
C HIS A 81 -5.31 7.52 1.60
N MET A 82 -6.22 7.13 2.49
CA MET A 82 -5.99 6.09 3.49
C MET A 82 -6.68 4.80 3.04
N THR A 83 -5.94 3.71 3.12
CA THR A 83 -6.45 2.36 2.96
C THR A 83 -6.32 1.61 4.27
N ASP A 84 -7.42 1.09 4.82
CA ASP A 84 -7.42 0.29 6.04
C ASP A 84 -7.84 -1.15 5.75
N PHE A 85 -6.94 -2.08 6.07
CA PHE A 85 -7.12 -3.52 5.97
C PHE A 85 -7.73 -4.13 7.23
N ASN A 86 -8.04 -3.34 8.26
CA ASN A 86 -8.67 -3.83 9.47
C ASN A 86 -10.03 -4.48 9.12
N PRO A 87 -10.26 -5.77 9.42
CA PRO A 87 -11.52 -6.44 9.11
C PRO A 87 -12.74 -5.73 9.72
N SER A 88 -12.59 -5.11 10.89
CA SER A 88 -13.65 -4.33 11.53
C SER A 88 -13.90 -3.00 10.81
N ALA A 89 -12.89 -2.37 10.20
CA ALA A 89 -13.09 -1.19 9.37
C ALA A 89 -13.82 -1.55 8.07
N VAL A 90 -13.38 -2.64 7.42
CA VAL A 90 -14.02 -3.20 6.22
C VAL A 90 -15.48 -3.60 6.49
N ALA A 91 -15.76 -4.20 7.64
CA ALA A 91 -17.13 -4.60 8.02
C ALA A 91 -18.03 -3.41 8.36
N ARG A 92 -17.48 -2.35 8.98
CA ARG A 92 -18.25 -1.14 9.32
C ARG A 92 -18.58 -0.29 8.08
N GLY A 93 -17.71 -0.28 7.06
CA GLY A 93 -17.98 0.39 5.79
C GLY A 93 -18.13 1.91 5.90
N ILE A 94 -17.41 2.55 6.82
CA ILE A 94 -17.46 4.02 7.02
C ILE A 94 -16.91 4.78 5.80
N GLY A 95 -16.04 4.14 5.01
CA GLY A 95 -15.57 4.61 3.71
C GLY A 95 -15.95 3.68 2.56
N LYS A 96 -15.29 3.84 1.42
CA LYS A 96 -15.52 2.98 0.25
C LYS A 96 -14.84 1.63 0.46
N VAL A 97 -15.61 0.55 0.53
CA VAL A 97 -15.05 -0.79 0.63
C VAL A 97 -14.70 -1.32 -0.76
N VAL A 98 -13.44 -1.69 -0.97
CA VAL A 98 -12.94 -2.29 -2.21
C VAL A 98 -12.79 -3.79 -2.00
N ARG A 99 -13.51 -4.58 -2.80
CA ARG A 99 -13.48 -6.07 -2.74
C ARG A 99 -13.02 -6.69 -4.05
N GLU A 100 -13.10 -5.92 -5.11
CA GLU A 100 -12.76 -6.32 -6.46
C GLU A 100 -11.28 -6.70 -6.51
N PRO A 101 -10.92 -7.79 -7.20
CA PRO A 101 -9.53 -8.15 -7.39
C PRO A 101 -8.77 -7.10 -8.18
N THR A 102 -7.48 -6.97 -7.93
CA THR A 102 -6.58 -6.08 -8.69
C THR A 102 -5.53 -6.92 -9.40
N THR A 103 -5.48 -6.83 -10.73
CA THR A 103 -4.52 -7.56 -11.56
C THR A 103 -3.42 -6.63 -12.07
N PHE A 104 -2.18 -7.04 -11.86
CA PHE A 104 -0.98 -6.36 -12.30
C PHE A 104 -0.39 -7.13 -13.49
N PRO A 105 -0.41 -6.56 -14.70
CA PRO A 105 0.16 -7.22 -15.86
C PRO A 105 1.69 -7.23 -15.78
N THR A 106 2.27 -8.36 -16.19
CA THR A 106 3.72 -8.60 -16.29
C THR A 106 4.43 -7.52 -17.11
N SER A 107 3.76 -7.00 -18.14
CA SER A 107 4.35 -6.01 -19.05
C SER A 107 4.63 -4.65 -18.41
N MET A 108 3.94 -4.34 -17.31
CA MET A 108 3.96 -3.01 -16.69
C MET A 108 4.69 -3.00 -15.35
N TYR A 109 4.89 -4.15 -14.72
CA TYR A 109 5.51 -4.30 -13.41
C TYR A 109 6.53 -5.43 -13.45
N SER A 110 7.58 -5.39 -12.63
CA SER A 110 8.69 -6.37 -12.64
C SER A 110 8.33 -7.79 -12.15
N PHE A 111 7.08 -8.21 -12.34
CA PHE A 111 6.64 -9.57 -12.10
C PHE A 111 7.05 -10.50 -13.23
N THR A 112 7.25 -11.78 -12.91
CA THR A 112 7.51 -12.83 -13.90
C THR A 112 6.23 -13.34 -14.58
N GLN A 113 5.07 -12.99 -14.04
CA GLN A 113 3.74 -13.37 -14.53
C GLN A 113 2.72 -12.35 -14.02
N ASP A 114 1.51 -12.36 -14.59
CA ASP A 114 0.44 -11.49 -14.13
C ASP A 114 0.08 -11.85 -12.68
N VAL A 115 -0.03 -10.84 -11.83
CA VAL A 115 -0.31 -11.02 -10.40
C VAL A 115 -1.67 -10.41 -10.08
N THR A 116 -2.62 -11.26 -9.69
CA THR A 116 -3.92 -10.82 -9.16
C THR A 116 -3.95 -10.94 -7.65
N THR A 117 -4.39 -9.88 -6.97
CA THR A 117 -4.50 -9.81 -5.51
C THR A 117 -5.94 -9.46 -5.09
N TYR A 118 -6.39 -9.95 -3.94
CA TYR A 118 -7.83 -10.01 -3.59
C TYR A 118 -8.18 -9.43 -2.20
N LEU A 119 -7.20 -9.07 -1.38
CA LEU A 119 -7.45 -8.72 0.03
C LEU A 119 -8.33 -7.46 0.18
N PRO A 120 -9.57 -7.55 0.71
CA PRO A 120 -10.47 -6.41 0.79
C PRO A 120 -9.92 -5.33 1.72
N TYR A 121 -10.26 -4.08 1.43
CA TYR A 121 -9.88 -2.94 2.24
C TYR A 121 -10.93 -1.84 2.21
N MET A 122 -10.84 -0.94 3.17
CA MET A 122 -11.65 0.27 3.24
C MET A 122 -10.81 1.46 2.80
N GLU A 123 -11.30 2.23 1.84
CA GLU A 123 -10.66 3.43 1.31
C GLU A 123 -11.36 4.68 1.86
N VAL A 124 -10.55 5.59 2.40
CA VAL A 124 -10.96 6.95 2.78
C VAL A 124 -10.12 7.93 1.98
N VAL A 125 -10.78 8.93 1.39
CA VAL A 125 -10.12 10.03 0.69
C VAL A 125 -10.37 11.29 1.48
N ASN A 126 -9.30 11.96 1.90
CA ASN A 126 -9.42 13.30 2.44
C ASN A 126 -9.67 14.27 1.26
N ASN A 127 -10.84 14.91 1.27
CA ASN A 127 -11.22 15.90 0.25
C ASN A 127 -11.16 17.34 0.79
N ASP A 128 -10.81 17.52 2.06
CA ASP A 128 -10.84 18.83 2.72
C ASP A 128 -9.57 19.65 2.39
N ARG A 129 -8.51 18.99 1.94
CA ARG A 129 -7.21 19.61 1.66
C ARG A 129 -6.54 18.99 0.43
N ASN A 130 -5.88 19.86 -0.33
CA ASN A 130 -4.95 19.46 -1.38
C ASN A 130 -3.52 19.52 -0.83
N PHE A 131 -2.75 18.46 -1.11
CA PHE A 131 -1.34 18.35 -0.81
C PHE A 131 -0.55 18.83 -2.04
N THR A 132 -0.18 20.11 -2.03
CA THR A 132 0.64 20.74 -3.07
C THR A 132 2.09 20.79 -2.58
N GLY A 133 3.01 20.11 -3.27
CA GLY A 133 4.42 20.06 -2.88
C GLY A 133 5.04 18.69 -3.18
N PHE A 134 6.32 18.53 -2.85
CA PHE A 134 6.99 17.24 -2.90
C PHE A 134 6.77 16.49 -1.60
N LEU A 135 6.05 15.37 -1.67
CA LEU A 135 5.95 14.47 -0.54
C LEU A 135 7.29 13.78 -0.31
N GLU A 136 7.91 13.99 0.85
CA GLU A 136 9.17 13.34 1.20
C GLU A 136 8.92 12.02 1.94
N ASP A 137 8.06 12.05 2.95
CA ASP A 137 7.73 10.86 3.75
C ASP A 137 6.37 10.97 4.43
N ILE A 138 5.79 9.81 4.78
CA ILE A 138 4.61 9.70 5.63
C ILE A 138 4.94 8.70 6.73
N ILE A 139 4.96 9.18 7.97
CA ILE A 139 5.06 8.31 9.15
C ILE A 139 3.65 8.16 9.72
N LEU A 140 3.26 6.91 9.97
CA LEU A 140 1.92 6.56 10.43
C LEU A 140 2.02 5.63 11.63
N ASP A 141 1.34 5.98 12.71
CA ASP A 141 1.08 5.06 13.82
C ASP A 141 -0.43 4.83 14.01
N GLU A 142 -0.88 4.38 15.18
CA GLU A 142 -2.31 4.11 15.43
C GLU A 142 -3.13 5.38 15.68
N GLU A 143 -2.50 6.45 16.15
CA GLU A 143 -3.12 7.70 16.61
C GLU A 143 -2.81 8.90 15.71
N LYS A 144 -1.64 8.91 15.06
CA LYS A 144 -1.09 10.08 14.39
C LYS A 144 -0.51 9.75 13.03
N VAL A 145 -0.57 10.75 12.17
CA VAL A 145 0.09 10.80 10.88
C VAL A 145 1.03 11.99 10.89
N VAL A 146 2.29 11.78 10.52
CA VAL A 146 3.27 12.83 10.30
C VAL A 146 3.63 12.83 8.82
N ILE A 147 3.45 13.97 8.17
CA ILE A 147 3.68 14.14 6.72
C ILE A 147 4.80 15.15 6.55
N PHE A 148 5.81 14.78 5.76
CA PHE A 148 6.93 15.64 5.40
C PHE A 148 6.74 16.10 3.96
N ILE A 149 6.65 17.42 3.76
CA ILE A 149 6.44 18.02 2.44
C ILE A 149 7.53 19.07 2.22
N GLN A 150 8.18 19.00 1.06
CA GLN A 150 9.10 20.02 0.59
C GLN A 150 8.38 20.92 -0.41
N ASP A 151 8.35 22.22 -0.14
CA ASP A 151 7.77 23.21 -1.05
C ASP A 151 8.78 23.57 -2.16
N TYR A 152 8.27 23.80 -3.38
CA TYR A 152 9.08 24.20 -4.53
C TYR A 152 9.51 25.66 -4.45
N GLU A 153 8.78 26.51 -3.70
CA GLU A 153 9.04 27.95 -3.66
C GLU A 153 10.01 28.38 -2.55
N ASP A 154 10.32 27.49 -1.61
CA ASP A 154 11.22 27.78 -0.49
C ASP A 154 12.29 26.68 -0.37
N ASP A 155 13.39 26.86 -1.10
CA ASP A 155 14.47 25.89 -1.35
C ASP A 155 15.11 25.25 -0.09
N GLN A 156 14.67 25.59 1.14
CA GLN A 156 15.24 25.07 2.39
C GLN A 156 14.26 24.79 3.54
N VAL A 157 12.93 24.89 3.35
CA VAL A 157 11.97 24.63 4.44
C VAL A 157 11.20 23.34 4.18
N MET A 158 11.48 22.32 5.00
CA MET A 158 10.59 21.17 5.13
C MET A 158 9.41 21.56 6.03
N ASP A 159 8.20 21.44 5.50
CA ASP A 159 6.99 21.53 6.30
C ASP A 159 6.67 20.16 6.89
N VAL A 160 6.35 20.17 8.19
CA VAL A 160 5.91 18.99 8.94
C VAL A 160 4.47 19.20 9.36
N GLU A 161 3.59 18.32 8.88
CA GLU A 161 2.18 18.31 9.28
C GLU A 161 1.90 17.11 10.18
N ILE A 162 1.18 17.33 11.27
CA ILE A 162 0.74 16.30 12.21
C ILE A 162 -0.79 16.26 12.16
N ILE A 163 -1.35 15.09 11.86
CA ILE A 163 -2.79 14.85 11.78
C ILE A 163 -3.16 13.81 12.85
N ASP A 164 -4.15 14.15 13.68
CA ASP A 164 -4.78 13.22 14.61
C ASP A 164 -5.90 12.44 13.90
N MET A 165 -6.00 11.13 14.18
CA MET A 165 -6.94 10.20 13.53
C MET A 165 -8.20 9.89 14.35
#